data_AF-A0A8T5BIX6-F1
#
_entry.id   AF-A0A8T5BIX6-F1
#
_cell.length_a   1.000
_cell.length_b   1.000
_cell.length_c   1.000
_cell.angle_alpha   90.00
_cell.angle_beta   90.00
_cell.angle_gamma   90.00
#
_symmetry.space_group_name_H-M   'P 1'
#
loop_
_entity.id
_entity.type
_entity.pdbx_description
1 polymer ?
#
loop_
_entity_poly.entity_id
_entity_poly.type
_entity_poly.pdbx_seq_one_letter_code
_entity_poly.pdbx_strand_id
1 'polypeptide(L)'
;EERELPEESISLNLLDLNGIKILDLNGERNIHGFWLLPDNALTIAEAVKNRILEIKPEFSQKILENYLLFEKDVHALKSFLSGLSERHNLINKSVVIGFYAEHYVAEAMGLKVEAALIGEGEYVRPESLRSIYEGFRTERFSCIIVSENALLMENVQSAIREISGETGCPIAYVIAVSSDGLEKYDAIMYYNAGQVYNALLSRKGSSASGFNIYLLAALTFLFIIVFETILLVKERSKL
;
A
#
# COMPACT_ATOMS: atom_id res chain seq x y z
N GLU A 1 -38.18 -7.07 24.61
CA GLU A 1 -37.44 -6.10 25.44
C GLU A 1 -36.04 -5.93 24.86
N GLU A 2 -35.87 -4.98 23.96
CA GLU A 2 -34.54 -4.43 23.68
C GLU A 2 -34.22 -3.53 24.86
N ARG A 3 -33.32 -3.97 25.74
CA ARG A 3 -32.70 -3.05 26.69
C ARG A 3 -31.68 -2.25 25.89
N GLU A 4 -31.99 -0.98 25.65
CA GLU A 4 -31.01 0.02 25.21
C GLU A 4 -29.87 0.05 26.23
N LEU A 5 -28.75 -0.57 25.85
CA LEU A 5 -27.49 -0.42 26.56
C LEU A 5 -27.02 1.03 26.34
N PRO A 6 -26.58 1.76 27.39
CA PRO A 6 -26.06 3.12 27.22
C PRO A 6 -24.93 3.13 26.17
N GLU A 7 -24.85 4.13 25.28
CA GLU A 7 -23.84 4.19 24.20
C GLU A 7 -22.39 4.02 24.71
N GLU A 8 -22.09 4.52 25.91
CA GLU A 8 -20.79 4.35 26.58
C GLU A 8 -20.45 2.88 26.92
N SER A 9 -21.46 2.02 27.02
CA SER A 9 -21.28 0.59 27.27
C SER A 9 -20.98 -0.24 26.01
N ILE A 10 -20.90 0.40 24.84
CA ILE A 10 -20.61 -0.27 23.55
C ILE A 10 -19.37 0.33 22.88
N SER A 11 -18.99 1.57 23.20
CA SER A 11 -17.85 2.25 22.58
C SER A 11 -16.49 1.65 22.99
N LEU A 12 -15.52 1.78 22.09
CA LEU A 12 -14.12 1.38 22.28
C LEU A 12 -13.21 2.49 21.73
N ASN A 13 -12.37 3.07 22.59
CA ASN A 13 -11.35 4.03 22.11
C ASN A 13 -10.11 3.26 21.65
N LEU A 14 -9.94 3.17 20.33
CA LEU A 14 -8.83 2.45 19.72
C LEU A 14 -7.46 3.07 20.02
N LEU A 15 -7.39 4.38 20.26
CA LEU A 15 -6.13 5.08 20.54
C LEU A 15 -5.62 4.85 21.97
N ASP A 16 -6.49 4.43 22.88
CA ASP A 16 -6.16 4.18 24.29
C ASP A 16 -5.81 2.71 24.56
N LEU A 17 -5.88 1.84 23.54
CA LEU A 17 -5.56 0.43 23.67
C LEU A 17 -4.07 0.24 23.98
N ASN A 18 -3.79 -0.56 25.01
CA ASN A 18 -2.41 -0.92 25.35
C ASN A 18 -1.78 -1.74 24.21
N GLY A 19 -0.57 -1.35 23.80
CA GLY A 19 0.17 -2.01 22.72
C GLY A 19 -0.01 -1.39 21.34
N ILE A 20 -0.90 -0.40 21.16
CA ILE A 20 -0.99 0.33 19.88
C ILE A 20 0.28 1.15 19.65
N LYS A 21 0.93 0.88 18.52
CA LYS A 21 2.06 1.66 18.02
C LYS A 21 1.55 2.81 17.18
N ILE A 22 1.77 4.04 17.68
CA ILE A 22 1.54 5.27 16.92
C ILE A 22 2.88 5.73 16.34
N LEU A 23 2.95 5.80 15.01
CA LEU A 23 4.15 6.29 14.32
C LEU A 23 4.27 7.80 14.45
N ASP A 24 5.51 8.29 14.32
CA ASP A 24 5.84 9.71 14.35
C ASP A 24 6.59 10.06 13.06
N LEU A 25 6.27 11.21 12.48
CA LEU A 25 7.05 11.78 11.39
C LEU A 25 7.35 13.23 11.71
N ASN A 26 8.63 13.54 11.94
CA ASN A 26 9.12 14.89 12.24
C ASN A 26 8.47 15.53 13.49
N GLY A 27 8.16 14.74 14.52
CA GLY A 27 7.53 15.20 15.75
C GLY A 27 6.01 15.33 15.66
N GLU A 28 5.40 14.96 14.53
CA GLU A 28 3.95 14.87 14.36
C GLU A 28 3.49 13.42 14.59
N ARG A 29 2.65 13.22 15.62
CA ARG A 29 2.02 11.92 15.89
C ARG A 29 1.05 11.58 14.77
N ASN A 30 1.27 10.47 14.09
CA ASN A 30 0.43 10.02 12.99
C ASN A 30 -0.72 9.15 13.50
N ILE A 31 -1.93 9.70 13.58
CA ILE A 31 -3.13 8.94 13.96
C ILE A 31 -3.90 8.37 12.76
N HIS A 32 -3.41 8.58 11.54
CA HIS A 32 -4.12 8.22 10.31
C HIS A 32 -3.70 6.84 9.84
N GLY A 33 -4.64 5.90 9.75
CA GLY A 33 -4.34 4.57 9.19
C GLY A 33 -3.54 3.66 10.12
N PHE A 34 -3.49 3.91 11.42
CA PHE A 34 -2.72 3.08 12.36
C PHE A 34 -3.16 1.60 12.38
N TRP A 35 -4.40 1.30 11.95
CA TRP A 35 -4.90 -0.07 11.75
C TRP A 35 -4.17 -0.83 10.63
N LEU A 36 -3.48 -0.15 9.71
CA LEU A 36 -2.75 -0.78 8.61
C LEU A 36 -1.49 -1.52 9.10
N LEU A 37 -1.00 -1.22 10.31
CA LEU A 37 0.09 -1.97 10.91
C LEU A 37 -0.42 -3.33 11.45
N PRO A 38 0.16 -4.46 11.04
CA PRO A 38 -0.31 -5.79 11.47
C PRO A 38 -0.37 -5.99 12.98
N ASP A 39 0.59 -5.44 13.73
CA ASP A 39 0.57 -5.51 15.20
C ASP A 39 -0.59 -4.74 15.81
N ASN A 40 -0.87 -3.54 15.29
CA ASN A 40 -2.04 -2.77 15.72
C ASN A 40 -3.33 -3.48 15.35
N ALA A 41 -3.40 -4.10 14.17
CA ALA A 41 -4.57 -4.85 13.72
C ALA A 41 -4.90 -6.02 14.69
N LEU A 42 -3.89 -6.74 15.18
CA LEU A 42 -4.05 -7.77 16.22
C LEU A 42 -4.57 -7.18 17.53
N THR A 43 -3.95 -6.10 18.03
CA THR A 43 -4.38 -5.43 19.27
C THR A 43 -5.83 -4.94 19.18
N ILE A 44 -6.21 -4.33 18.05
CA ILE A 44 -7.57 -3.86 17.80
C ILE A 44 -8.55 -5.05 17.76
N ALA A 45 -8.22 -6.12 17.03
CA ALA A 45 -9.08 -7.29 16.92
C ALA A 45 -9.29 -7.99 18.26
N GLU A 46 -8.25 -8.05 19.11
CA GLU A 46 -8.38 -8.59 20.46
C GLU A 46 -9.30 -7.73 21.33
N ALA A 47 -9.15 -6.40 21.29
CA ALA A 47 -10.01 -5.49 22.05
C ALA A 47 -11.47 -5.58 21.59
N VAL A 48 -11.71 -5.63 20.27
CA VAL A 48 -13.05 -5.81 19.70
C VAL A 48 -13.64 -7.16 20.11
N LYS A 49 -12.87 -8.25 20.02
CA LYS A 49 -13.28 -9.59 20.48
C LYS A 49 -13.73 -9.54 21.94
N ASN A 50 -12.89 -9.01 22.83
CA ASN A 50 -13.18 -8.94 24.26
C ASN A 50 -14.45 -8.12 24.52
N ARG A 51 -14.60 -6.98 23.85
CA ARG A 51 -15.77 -6.11 24.01
C ARG A 51 -17.06 -6.76 23.53
N ILE A 52 -17.04 -7.46 22.39
CA ILE A 52 -18.22 -8.17 21.90
C ILE A 52 -18.58 -9.33 22.86
N LEU A 53 -17.60 -10.04 23.42
CA LEU A 53 -17.84 -11.12 24.38
C LEU A 53 -18.46 -10.63 25.71
N GLU A 54 -18.13 -9.41 26.14
CA GLU A 54 -18.78 -8.78 27.29
C GLU A 54 -20.26 -8.48 27.04
N ILE A 55 -20.59 -8.02 25.82
CA ILE A 55 -21.94 -7.59 25.45
C ILE A 55 -22.82 -8.78 25.02
N LYS A 56 -22.21 -9.77 24.35
CA LYS A 56 -22.89 -10.91 23.71
C LYS A 56 -22.17 -12.25 23.99
N PRO A 57 -22.11 -12.68 25.26
CA PRO A 57 -21.44 -13.93 25.64
C PRO A 57 -22.05 -15.18 24.97
N GLU A 58 -23.31 -15.12 24.55
CA GLU A 58 -24.01 -16.18 23.82
C GLU A 58 -23.35 -16.54 22.48
N PHE A 59 -22.59 -15.62 21.87
CA PHE A 59 -21.87 -15.86 20.61
C PHE A 59 -20.39 -16.23 20.82
N SER A 60 -20.00 -16.56 22.05
CA SER A 60 -18.59 -16.70 22.43
C SER A 60 -17.78 -17.64 21.56
N GLN A 61 -18.30 -18.84 21.29
CA GLN A 61 -17.63 -19.80 20.42
C GLN A 61 -17.34 -19.21 19.03
N LYS A 62 -18.35 -18.60 18.39
CA LYS A 62 -18.22 -18.06 17.04
C LYS A 62 -17.26 -16.88 16.97
N ILE A 63 -17.30 -16.00 17.98
CA ILE A 63 -16.39 -14.84 18.06
C ILE A 63 -14.94 -15.29 18.25
N LEU A 64 -14.70 -16.27 19.13
CA LEU A 64 -13.37 -16.82 19.36
C LEU A 64 -12.82 -17.52 18.11
N GLU A 65 -13.63 -18.34 17.43
CA GLU A 65 -13.24 -18.97 16.16
C GLU A 65 -12.86 -17.94 15.09
N ASN A 66 -13.68 -16.88 14.93
CA ASN A 66 -13.39 -15.82 13.96
C ASN A 66 -12.12 -15.03 14.33
N TYR A 67 -11.90 -14.73 15.61
CA TYR A 67 -10.69 -14.06 16.07
C TYR A 67 -9.44 -14.90 15.80
N LEU A 68 -9.47 -16.21 16.10
CA LEU A 68 -8.33 -17.10 15.87
C LEU A 68 -7.99 -17.23 14.38
N LEU A 69 -9.00 -17.22 13.50
CA LEU A 69 -8.79 -17.17 12.05
C LEU A 69 -8.11 -15.87 11.64
N PHE A 70 -8.61 -14.72 12.10
CA PHE A 70 -8.00 -13.43 11.82
C PHE A 70 -6.55 -13.34 12.34
N GLU A 71 -6.31 -13.75 13.58
CA GLU A 71 -4.98 -13.77 14.19
C GLU A 71 -3.98 -14.61 13.38
N LYS A 72 -4.40 -15.81 12.98
CA LYS A 72 -3.62 -16.69 12.10
C LYS A 72 -3.30 -16.03 10.75
N ASP A 73 -4.28 -15.42 10.11
CA ASP A 73 -4.12 -14.78 8.81
C ASP A 73 -3.17 -13.58 8.89
N VAL A 74 -3.25 -12.77 9.95
CA VAL A 74 -2.34 -11.64 10.19
C VAL A 74 -0.92 -12.13 10.50
N HIS A 75 -0.74 -13.21 11.26
CA HIS A 75 0.58 -13.79 11.47
C HIS A 75 1.20 -14.32 10.18
N ALA A 76 0.41 -15.00 9.35
CA ALA A 76 0.85 -15.46 8.03
C ALA A 76 1.26 -14.28 7.14
N LEU A 77 0.48 -13.20 7.13
CA LEU A 77 0.80 -11.95 6.44
C LEU A 77 2.14 -11.37 6.93
N LYS A 78 2.35 -11.25 8.25
CA LYS A 78 3.60 -10.72 8.80
C LYS A 78 4.82 -11.53 8.33
N SER A 79 4.73 -12.86 8.40
CA SER A 79 5.81 -13.75 7.91
C SER A 79 6.04 -13.63 6.41
N PHE A 80 4.98 -13.44 5.63
CA PHE A 80 5.10 -13.18 4.19
C PHE A 80 5.81 -11.86 3.91
N LEU A 81 5.41 -10.77 4.58
CA LEU A 81 6.00 -9.45 4.41
C LEU A 81 7.48 -9.44 4.80
N SER A 82 7.83 -9.99 5.97
CA SER A 82 9.23 -10.07 6.40
C SER A 82 10.08 -10.87 5.43
N GLY A 83 9.57 -12.03 4.98
CA GLY A 83 10.26 -12.87 4.01
C GLY A 83 10.48 -12.20 2.65
N LEU A 84 9.56 -11.34 2.19
CA LEU A 84 9.76 -10.54 0.99
C LEU A 84 10.81 -9.43 1.19
N SER A 85 10.74 -8.69 2.30
CA SER A 85 11.69 -7.61 2.60
C SER A 85 13.12 -8.15 2.70
N GLU A 86 13.31 -9.29 3.36
CA GLU A 86 14.59 -9.97 3.50
C GLU A 86 15.10 -10.46 2.13
N ARG A 87 14.29 -11.20 1.39
CA ARG A 87 14.66 -11.77 0.07
C ARG A 87 15.15 -10.71 -0.90
N HIS A 88 14.54 -9.52 -0.88
CA HIS A 88 14.84 -8.46 -1.83
C HIS A 88 15.78 -7.37 -1.28
N ASN A 89 16.29 -7.53 -0.06
CA ASN A 89 17.11 -6.54 0.66
C ASN A 89 16.46 -5.15 0.68
N LEU A 90 15.20 -5.09 1.10
CA LEU A 90 14.42 -3.85 1.15
C LEU A 90 14.29 -3.26 2.55
N ILE A 91 14.73 -4.00 3.58
CA ILE A 91 14.75 -3.53 4.97
C ILE A 91 15.46 -2.17 5.07
N ASN A 92 14.83 -1.22 5.74
CA ASN A 92 15.27 0.16 5.97
C ASN A 92 15.51 1.00 4.70
N LYS A 93 15.01 0.57 3.54
CA LYS A 93 15.05 1.44 2.35
C LYS A 93 14.18 2.66 2.56
N SER A 94 14.75 3.82 2.25
CA SER A 94 14.06 5.09 2.43
C SER A 94 13.03 5.32 1.33
N VAL A 95 11.82 5.70 1.73
CA VAL A 95 10.68 6.01 0.85
C VAL A 95 10.03 7.33 1.25
N VAL A 96 9.23 7.85 0.32
CA VAL A 96 8.39 9.03 0.54
C VAL A 96 6.94 8.58 0.54
N ILE A 97 6.10 9.17 1.39
CA ILE A 97 4.66 8.88 1.45
C ILE A 97 3.82 10.06 0.94
N GLY A 98 2.65 9.79 0.37
CA GLY A 98 1.70 10.80 -0.07
C GLY A 98 1.07 11.53 1.12
N PHE A 99 0.47 10.75 2.01
CA PHE A 99 -0.14 11.21 3.26
C PHE A 99 0.31 10.29 4.41
N TYR A 100 -0.25 10.49 5.61
CA TYR A 100 0.20 9.83 6.82
C TYR A 100 -0.26 8.36 6.92
N ALA A 101 -1.39 7.99 6.31
CA ALA A 101 -1.89 6.61 6.33
C ALA A 101 -0.89 5.59 5.76
N GLU A 102 -0.17 5.98 4.71
CA GLU A 102 0.82 5.17 4.01
C GLU A 102 2.07 4.89 4.84
N HIS A 103 2.31 5.66 5.91
CA HIS A 103 3.41 5.40 6.82
C HIS A 103 3.31 4.00 7.44
N TYR A 104 2.11 3.59 7.83
CA TYR A 104 1.87 2.27 8.43
C TYR A 104 2.02 1.14 7.41
N VAL A 105 1.70 1.40 6.14
CA VAL A 105 1.95 0.46 5.03
C VAL A 105 3.45 0.27 4.81
N ALA A 106 4.22 1.36 4.79
CA ALA A 106 5.66 1.32 4.65
C ALA A 106 6.33 0.58 5.82
N GLU A 107 5.94 0.90 7.05
CA GLU A 107 6.45 0.25 8.27
C GLU A 107 6.18 -1.26 8.28
N ALA A 108 4.97 -1.68 7.87
CA ALA A 108 4.62 -3.10 7.78
C ALA A 108 5.53 -3.89 6.81
N MET A 109 6.14 -3.20 5.85
CA MET A 109 7.08 -3.77 4.87
C MET A 109 8.54 -3.56 5.26
N GLY A 110 8.82 -3.05 6.46
CA GLY A 110 10.16 -2.78 6.96
C GLY A 110 10.86 -1.65 6.19
N LEU A 111 10.11 -0.73 5.59
CA LEU A 111 10.65 0.44 4.88
C LEU A 111 10.77 1.62 5.84
N LYS A 112 11.67 2.54 5.53
CA LYS A 112 11.90 3.75 6.32
C LYS A 112 11.24 4.94 5.65
N VAL A 113 10.23 5.54 6.27
CA VAL A 113 9.67 6.81 5.79
C VAL A 113 10.59 7.95 6.25
N GLU A 114 11.00 8.79 5.29
CA GLU A 114 11.80 9.99 5.60
C GLU A 114 11.09 11.30 5.28
N ALA A 115 10.03 11.27 4.48
CA ALA A 115 9.26 12.45 4.13
C ALA A 115 7.83 12.08 3.72
N ALA A 116 6.91 13.02 3.95
CA ALA A 116 5.56 13.01 3.39
C ALA A 116 5.40 14.18 2.42
N LEU A 117 4.62 13.99 1.34
CA LEU A 117 4.24 15.09 0.45
C LEU A 117 3.32 16.06 1.21
N ILE A 118 2.41 15.53 2.02
CA ILE A 118 1.49 16.28 2.86
C ILE A 118 1.49 15.72 4.29
N GLY A 119 1.57 16.62 5.27
CA GLY A 119 1.40 16.30 6.69
C GLY A 119 0.01 16.65 7.24
N GLU A 120 -0.15 16.66 8.57
CA GLU A 120 -1.43 16.93 9.27
C GLU A 120 -2.11 18.24 8.84
N GLY A 121 -1.33 19.24 8.42
CA GLY A 121 -1.85 20.54 8.01
C GLY A 121 -2.47 20.56 6.60
N GLU A 122 -2.47 19.47 5.86
CA GLU A 122 -2.94 19.39 4.44
C GLU A 122 -2.16 20.27 3.44
N TYR A 123 -1.10 20.96 3.87
CA TYR A 123 -0.25 21.78 3.02
C TYR A 123 1.07 21.08 2.70
N VAL A 124 1.47 21.18 1.43
CA VAL A 124 2.80 20.77 0.97
C VAL A 124 3.79 21.85 1.38
N ARG A 125 4.80 21.51 2.18
CA ARG A 125 5.87 22.45 2.55
C ARG A 125 6.91 22.52 1.40
N PRO A 126 7.18 23.70 0.80
CA PRO A 126 8.12 23.82 -0.32
C PRO A 126 9.52 23.27 -0.03
N GLU A 127 10.00 23.42 1.20
CA GLU A 127 11.30 22.90 1.65
C GLU A 127 11.34 21.36 1.63
N SER A 128 10.21 20.74 1.98
CA SER A 128 10.04 19.29 1.91
C SER A 128 10.06 18.79 0.46
N LEU A 129 9.39 19.49 -0.47
CA LEU A 129 9.45 19.13 -1.89
C LEU A 129 10.87 19.15 -2.44
N ARG A 130 11.64 20.22 -2.17
CA ARG A 130 13.03 20.32 -2.64
C ARG A 130 13.89 19.18 -2.08
N SER A 131 13.73 18.85 -0.81
CA SER A 131 14.42 17.70 -0.19
C SER A 131 14.02 16.37 -0.83
N ILE A 132 12.76 16.23 -1.21
CA ILE A 132 12.22 15.06 -1.92
C ILE A 132 12.83 14.93 -3.31
N TYR A 133 12.87 16.01 -4.09
CA TYR A 133 13.54 16.04 -5.39
C TYR A 133 14.99 15.60 -5.33
N GLU A 134 15.76 16.24 -4.44
CA GLU A 134 17.18 15.90 -4.27
C GLU A 134 17.36 14.47 -3.75
N GLY A 135 16.46 13.99 -2.89
CA GLY A 135 16.45 12.60 -2.42
C GLY A 135 16.23 11.59 -3.53
N PHE A 136 15.38 11.90 -4.52
CA PHE A 136 15.21 11.03 -5.70
C PHE A 136 16.38 11.11 -6.67
N ARG A 137 16.92 12.32 -6.94
CA ARG A 137 18.09 12.52 -7.82
C ARG A 137 19.36 11.85 -7.32
N THR A 138 19.56 11.85 -6.01
CA THR A 138 20.72 11.21 -5.34
C THR A 138 20.50 9.74 -5.00
N GLU A 139 19.39 9.15 -5.46
CA GLU A 139 18.98 7.77 -5.17
C GLU A 139 18.82 7.41 -3.68
N ARG A 140 18.72 8.43 -2.81
CA ARG A 140 18.41 8.24 -1.39
C ARG A 140 17.02 7.67 -1.19
N PHE A 141 16.03 8.13 -1.95
CA PHE A 141 14.66 7.62 -1.90
C PHE A 141 14.41 6.59 -2.98
N SER A 142 13.70 5.51 -2.66
CA SER A 142 13.48 4.39 -3.58
C SER A 142 12.21 4.55 -4.42
N CYS A 143 11.09 4.95 -3.80
CA CYS A 143 9.81 5.20 -4.45
C CYS A 143 8.94 6.17 -3.61
N ILE A 144 7.82 6.59 -4.18
CA ILE A 144 6.71 7.25 -3.47
C ILE A 144 5.60 6.23 -3.23
N ILE A 145 5.04 6.17 -2.02
CA ILE A 145 3.87 5.33 -1.68
C ILE A 145 2.66 6.24 -1.48
N VAL A 146 1.56 5.98 -2.18
CA VAL A 146 0.39 6.87 -2.22
C VAL A 146 -0.89 6.05 -2.19
N SER A 147 -1.79 6.37 -1.28
CA SER A 147 -3.10 5.75 -1.12
C SER A 147 -4.14 6.38 -2.04
N GLU A 148 -5.20 5.64 -2.31
CA GLU A 148 -6.45 6.11 -2.90
C GLU A 148 -6.99 7.37 -2.20
N ASN A 149 -6.85 7.47 -0.87
CA ASN A 149 -7.30 8.65 -0.12
C ASN A 149 -6.43 9.86 -0.40
N ALA A 150 -5.10 9.70 -0.36
CA ALA A 150 -4.17 10.78 -0.68
C ALA A 150 -4.32 11.25 -2.13
N LEU A 151 -4.69 10.36 -3.06
CA LEU A 151 -4.98 10.73 -4.44
C LEU A 151 -6.19 11.65 -4.60
N LEU A 152 -7.11 11.72 -3.63
CA LEU A 152 -8.22 12.69 -3.67
C LEU A 152 -7.74 14.13 -3.43
N MET A 153 -6.52 14.32 -2.94
CA MET A 153 -5.94 15.63 -2.64
C MET A 153 -5.19 16.17 -3.88
N GLU A 154 -5.63 17.30 -4.42
CA GLU A 154 -5.09 17.88 -5.67
C GLU A 154 -3.58 18.20 -5.58
N ASN A 155 -3.14 18.63 -4.41
CA ASN A 155 -1.75 18.94 -4.12
C ASN A 155 -0.86 17.68 -4.06
N VAL A 156 -1.35 16.54 -3.56
CA VAL A 156 -0.64 15.25 -3.68
C VAL A 156 -0.47 14.88 -5.15
N GLN A 157 -1.55 14.93 -5.93
CA GLN A 157 -1.49 14.57 -7.34
C GLN A 157 -0.52 15.46 -8.12
N SER A 158 -0.55 16.77 -7.85
CA SER A 158 0.32 17.73 -8.52
C SER A 158 1.79 17.51 -8.17
N ALA A 159 2.10 17.30 -6.89
CA ALA A 159 3.46 16.99 -6.44
C ALA A 159 3.98 15.68 -7.04
N ILE A 160 3.16 14.63 -7.11
CA ILE A 160 3.55 13.36 -7.72
C ILE A 160 3.83 13.52 -9.22
N ARG A 161 2.97 14.23 -9.95
CA ARG A 161 3.16 14.48 -11.39
C ARG A 161 4.46 15.22 -11.65
N GLU A 162 4.76 16.23 -10.85
CA GLU A 162 5.98 17.03 -10.96
C GLU A 162 7.22 16.18 -10.63
N ILE A 163 7.24 15.54 -9.45
CA ILE A 163 8.40 14.78 -8.97
C ILE A 163 8.67 13.56 -9.87
N SER A 164 7.65 12.76 -10.17
CA SER A 164 7.82 11.57 -11.01
C SER A 164 8.15 11.95 -12.45
N GLY A 165 7.56 13.04 -12.97
CA GLY A 165 7.87 13.56 -14.30
C GLY A 165 9.33 13.99 -14.46
N GLU A 166 9.90 14.66 -13.46
CA GLU A 166 11.30 15.12 -13.53
C GLU A 166 12.33 14.06 -13.12
N THR A 167 12.01 13.21 -12.15
CA THR A 167 12.98 12.28 -11.55
C THR A 167 12.85 10.84 -12.06
N GLY A 168 11.73 10.52 -12.73
CA GLY A 168 11.40 9.16 -13.12
C GLY A 168 11.17 8.22 -11.93
N CYS A 169 10.91 8.76 -10.73
CA CYS A 169 10.78 7.93 -9.54
C CYS A 169 9.53 7.02 -9.64
N PRO A 170 9.63 5.74 -9.23
CA PRO A 170 8.49 4.85 -9.18
C PRO A 170 7.48 5.29 -8.13
N ILE A 171 6.20 5.00 -8.41
CA ILE A 171 5.08 5.27 -7.50
C ILE A 171 4.39 3.93 -7.20
N ALA A 172 4.13 3.68 -5.92
CA ALA A 172 3.31 2.56 -5.45
C ALA A 172 1.94 3.08 -5.05
N TYR A 173 0.90 2.64 -5.76
CA TYR A 173 -0.48 2.97 -5.46
C TYR A 173 -1.09 1.92 -4.54
N VAL A 174 -1.36 2.30 -3.29
CA VAL A 174 -1.84 1.42 -2.21
C VAL A 174 -3.28 1.73 -1.82
N ILE A 175 -3.86 0.87 -0.99
CA ILE A 175 -5.20 1.00 -0.42
C ILE A 175 -5.07 1.20 1.09
N ALA A 176 -5.67 2.26 1.63
CA ALA A 176 -5.70 2.58 3.05
C ALA A 176 -7.04 2.23 3.72
N VAL A 177 -8.14 2.23 2.96
CA VAL A 177 -9.50 1.97 3.42
C VAL A 177 -10.14 0.89 2.56
N SER A 178 -10.88 -0.01 3.20
CA SER A 178 -11.66 -1.04 2.50
C SER A 178 -12.62 -0.39 1.49
N SER A 179 -12.59 -0.85 0.25
CA SER A 179 -13.54 -0.49 -0.80
C SER A 179 -14.20 -1.76 -1.36
N ASP A 180 -15.30 -1.60 -2.09
CA ASP A 180 -16.02 -2.72 -2.69
C ASP A 180 -15.07 -3.65 -3.47
N GLY A 181 -14.96 -4.90 -3.04
CA GLY A 181 -14.11 -5.93 -3.65
C GLY A 181 -12.86 -6.35 -2.85
N LEU A 182 -12.43 -5.60 -1.83
CA LEU A 182 -11.33 -5.96 -0.92
C LEU A 182 -11.74 -5.73 0.54
N GLU A 183 -12.55 -6.63 1.07
CA GLU A 183 -13.14 -6.50 2.42
C GLU A 183 -12.25 -7.01 3.55
N LYS A 184 -11.27 -7.88 3.23
CA LYS A 184 -10.40 -8.48 4.24
C LYS A 184 -9.10 -7.71 4.40
N TYR A 185 -8.69 -7.52 5.66
CA TYR A 185 -7.47 -6.82 6.03
C TYR A 185 -6.21 -7.40 5.35
N ASP A 186 -6.05 -8.74 5.38
CA ASP A 186 -4.92 -9.43 4.78
C ASP A 186 -4.88 -9.23 3.26
N ALA A 187 -6.03 -9.29 2.59
CA ALA A 187 -6.14 -9.04 1.16
C ALA A 187 -5.69 -7.62 0.78
N ILE A 188 -6.10 -6.60 1.54
CA ILE A 188 -5.63 -5.21 1.37
C ILE A 188 -4.10 -5.15 1.51
N MET A 189 -3.55 -5.79 2.56
CA MET A 189 -2.11 -5.75 2.81
C MET A 189 -1.29 -6.53 1.79
N TYR A 190 -1.80 -7.66 1.28
CA TYR A 190 -1.17 -8.39 0.17
C TYR A 190 -1.17 -7.58 -1.12
N TYR A 191 -2.27 -6.89 -1.43
CA TYR A 191 -2.33 -5.96 -2.55
C TYR A 191 -1.29 -4.85 -2.39
N ASN A 192 -1.28 -4.19 -1.23
CA ASN A 192 -0.34 -3.12 -0.92
C ASN A 192 1.12 -3.59 -1.06
N ALA A 193 1.43 -4.79 -0.56
CA ALA A 193 2.73 -5.40 -0.74
C ALA A 193 3.08 -5.51 -2.22
N GLY A 194 2.23 -6.15 -3.03
CA GLY A 194 2.46 -6.27 -4.47
C GLY A 194 2.81 -4.94 -5.13
N GLN A 195 2.06 -3.88 -4.82
CA GLN A 195 2.27 -2.55 -5.38
C GLN A 195 3.61 -1.93 -4.96
N VAL A 196 3.94 -1.99 -3.67
CA VAL A 196 5.17 -1.41 -3.12
C VAL A 196 6.41 -2.17 -3.59
N TYR A 197 6.40 -3.50 -3.48
CA TYR A 197 7.53 -4.33 -3.92
C TYR A 197 7.79 -4.15 -5.42
N ASN A 198 6.75 -4.07 -6.25
CA ASN A 198 6.91 -3.88 -7.69
C ASN A 198 7.51 -2.50 -8.01
N ALA A 199 7.08 -1.44 -7.33
CA ALA A 199 7.67 -0.10 -7.47
C ALA A 199 9.15 -0.08 -7.04
N LEU A 200 9.49 -0.71 -5.92
CA LEU A 200 10.87 -0.79 -5.41
C LEU A 200 11.81 -1.59 -6.33
N LEU A 201 11.28 -2.62 -6.99
CA LEU A 201 12.06 -3.48 -7.91
C LEU A 201 12.16 -2.90 -9.31
N SER A 202 11.17 -2.13 -9.76
CA SER A 202 11.17 -1.49 -11.10
C SER A 202 12.35 -0.54 -11.28
N ARG A 203 12.78 0.15 -10.21
CA ARG A 203 13.96 1.04 -10.25
C ARG A 203 15.30 0.32 -10.42
N LYS A 204 15.40 -0.94 -9.98
CA LYS A 204 16.61 -1.75 -10.20
C LYS A 204 16.79 -2.13 -11.68
N GLY A 205 15.76 -2.01 -12.52
CA GLY A 205 15.78 -2.39 -13.93
C GLY A 205 16.18 -1.29 -14.92
N SER A 206 16.22 -0.02 -14.51
CA SER A 206 16.39 1.12 -15.43
C SER A 206 17.84 1.46 -15.80
N SER A 207 18.80 0.55 -15.54
CA SER A 207 20.17 0.64 -16.09
C SER A 207 20.45 -0.34 -17.24
N ALA A 208 19.41 -0.91 -17.84
CA ALA A 208 19.52 -1.52 -19.16
C ALA A 208 18.44 -0.93 -20.07
N SER A 209 18.86 -0.32 -21.18
CA SER A 209 18.03 -0.19 -22.38
C SER A 209 17.70 -1.60 -22.90
N GLY A 210 16.86 -2.32 -22.17
CA GLY A 210 16.45 -3.67 -22.49
C GLY A 210 15.24 -3.60 -23.38
N PHE A 211 15.44 -3.78 -24.68
CA PHE A 211 14.37 -4.07 -25.63
C PHE A 211 13.37 -5.05 -25.00
N ASN A 212 12.09 -4.66 -24.90
CA ASN A 212 11.04 -5.55 -24.42
C ASN A 212 10.83 -6.65 -25.46
N ILE A 213 11.48 -7.79 -25.25
CA ILE A 213 11.50 -8.90 -26.21
C ILE A 213 10.11 -9.48 -26.46
N TYR A 214 9.20 -9.40 -25.49
CA TYR A 214 7.82 -9.81 -25.64
C TYR A 214 7.04 -8.84 -26.54
N LEU A 215 7.26 -7.54 -26.40
CA LEU A 215 6.69 -6.53 -27.29
C LEU A 215 7.23 -6.69 -28.72
N LEU A 216 8.53 -6.94 -28.87
CA LEU A 216 9.15 -7.19 -30.17
C LEU A 216 8.59 -8.47 -30.80
N ALA A 217 8.43 -9.54 -30.03
CA ALA A 217 7.84 -10.79 -30.49
C ALA A 217 6.37 -10.65 -30.88
N ALA A 218 5.60 -9.85 -30.14
CA ALA A 218 4.21 -9.57 -30.48
C ALA A 218 4.10 -8.77 -31.79
N LEU A 219 4.97 -7.77 -31.98
CA LEU A 219 5.02 -6.96 -33.19
C LEU A 219 5.46 -7.77 -34.41
N THR A 220 6.44 -8.67 -34.28
CA THR A 220 6.86 -9.55 -35.38
C THR A 220 5.77 -10.54 -35.75
N PHE A 221 5.06 -11.12 -34.76
CA PHE A 221 3.95 -12.02 -35.02
C PHE A 221 2.80 -11.32 -35.75
N LEU A 222 2.44 -10.11 -35.31
CA LEU A 222 1.44 -9.27 -35.97
C LEU A 222 1.83 -8.97 -37.43
N PHE A 223 3.09 -8.65 -37.67
CA PHE A 223 3.59 -8.35 -39.01
C PHE A 223 3.49 -9.57 -39.94
N ILE A 224 3.81 -10.77 -39.45
CA ILE A 224 3.67 -12.02 -40.20
C ILE A 224 2.21 -12.27 -40.57
N ILE A 225 1.28 -12.10 -39.62
CA ILE A 225 -0.16 -12.27 -39.87
C ILE A 225 -0.65 -11.30 -40.96
N VAL A 226 -0.28 -10.03 -40.86
CA VAL A 226 -0.67 -9.01 -41.85
C VAL A 226 -0.09 -9.35 -43.22
N PHE A 227 1.17 -9.77 -43.27
CA PHE A 227 1.84 -10.12 -44.52
C PHE A 227 1.21 -11.35 -45.19
N GLU A 228 0.95 -12.42 -44.44
CA GLU A 228 0.25 -13.60 -44.95
C GLU A 228 -1.16 -13.26 -45.45
N THR A 229 -1.88 -12.41 -44.71
CA THR A 229 -3.23 -11.98 -45.10
C THR A 229 -3.20 -11.22 -46.44
N ILE A 230 -2.24 -10.34 -46.64
CA ILE A 230 -2.08 -9.59 -47.91
C ILE A 230 -1.76 -10.54 -49.07
N LEU A 231 -0.89 -11.54 -48.86
CA LEU A 231 -0.56 -12.53 -49.87
C LEU A 231 -1.78 -13.37 -50.27
N LEU A 232 -2.53 -13.88 -49.29
CA LEU A 232 -3.73 -14.68 -49.52
C LEU A 232 -4.82 -13.90 -50.27
N VAL A 233 -5.04 -12.63 -49.93
CA VAL A 233 -6.01 -11.77 -50.63
C VAL A 233 -5.58 -11.50 -52.07
N LYS A 234 -4.28 -11.27 -52.30
CA LYS A 234 -3.73 -11.02 -53.64
C LYS A 234 -3.76 -12.26 -54.54
N GLU A 235 -3.61 -13.45 -53.97
CA GLU A 235 -3.70 -14.71 -54.71
C GLU A 235 -5.16 -15.04 -55.07
N ARG A 236 -6.10 -14.76 -54.16
CA ARG A 236 -7.55 -14.91 -54.42
C ARG A 236 -8.11 -13.90 -55.41
N SER A 237 -7.54 -12.69 -55.54
CA SER A 237 -8.00 -11.70 -56.53
C SER A 237 -7.47 -11.92 -57.95
N LYS A 238 -6.60 -12.92 -58.15
CA LYS A 238 -6.08 -13.35 -59.45
C LYS A 238 -6.77 -14.59 -60.03
N LEU A 239 -7.68 -15.21 -59.27
CA LEU A 239 -8.62 -16.24 -59.72
C LEU A 239 -9.95 -15.59 -60.12
#